data_AF-Q4SM98-F1
#
_entry.id   AF-Q4SM98-F1
#
_cell.length_a   1.000
_cell.length_b   1.000
_cell.length_c   1.000
_cell.angle_alpha   90.00
_cell.angle_beta   90.00
_cell.angle_gamma   90.00
#
_symmetry.space_group_name_H-M   'P 1'
#
loop_
_entity.id
_entity.type
_entity.pdbx_description
1 polymer ?
#
loop_
_entity_poly.entity_id
_entity_poly.type
_entity_poly.pdbx_seq_one_letter_code
_entity_poly.pdbx_strand_id
1 'polypeptide(L)'
;MALVPYVENSLPVLSKLHSSSAHFRFVDRDLRLAQDWRRLGVAAVVWDAVPEATITDRKPALELLSANVRANLPADSPGSAAVSELSWGEGLERYPAGGFDLVLGADIIYLEDTFVPLLRTLEHLCSGSTLLLLACKIRYQRTRDFLALLGQRFQVQEVHYDRERDIRVFQAWKLSPAKDL
;
A
#
# COMPACT_ATOMS: atom_id res chain seq x y z
N MET A 1 4.47 1.61 -2.70
CA MET A 1 3.11 2.05 -2.29
C MET A 1 2.19 1.78 -3.47
N ALA A 2 1.09 1.05 -3.29
CA ALA A 2 0.18 0.68 -4.39
C ALA A 2 -1.25 0.70 -3.85
N LEU A 3 -2.16 1.49 -4.44
CA LEU A 3 -3.45 1.89 -3.85
C LEU A 3 -4.63 1.08 -4.40
N VAL A 4 -5.29 0.20 -3.61
CA VAL A 4 -6.54 -0.52 -3.99
C VAL A 4 -7.31 -1.10 -2.78
N PRO A 5 -8.66 -1.05 -2.72
CA PRO A 5 -9.42 -1.51 -1.55
C PRO A 5 -9.64 -3.04 -1.44
N TYR A 6 -10.13 -3.53 -0.28
CA TYR A 6 -10.58 -4.92 0.02
C TYR A 6 -11.99 -4.95 0.68
N VAL A 7 -12.87 -5.89 0.26
CA VAL A 7 -13.95 -6.62 0.99
C VAL A 7 -14.63 -7.63 0.03
N GLU A 8 -15.06 -8.86 0.37
CA GLU A 8 -15.12 -9.63 1.63
C GLU A 8 -15.27 -11.16 1.37
N ASN A 9 -14.74 -12.00 2.28
CA ASN A 9 -15.03 -13.42 2.55
C ASN A 9 -14.82 -14.52 1.47
N SER A 10 -13.71 -15.27 1.56
CA SER A 10 -13.69 -16.74 1.86
C SER A 10 -12.28 -17.35 1.73
N LEU A 11 -11.85 -18.08 2.76
CA LEU A 11 -10.70 -19.02 2.81
C LEU A 11 -10.77 -20.04 1.63
N PRO A 12 -9.71 -20.71 1.08
CA PRO A 12 -8.40 -21.09 1.62
C PRO A 12 -7.26 -21.01 0.55
N VAL A 13 -6.91 -19.81 0.07
CA VAL A 13 -6.16 -19.62 -1.20
C VAL A 13 -4.64 -19.41 -1.04
N LEU A 14 -4.08 -19.47 0.16
CA LEU A 14 -2.66 -19.13 0.36
C LEU A 14 -1.69 -20.24 -0.05
N SER A 15 -2.19 -21.39 -0.51
CA SER A 15 -1.41 -22.35 -1.32
C SER A 15 -1.18 -21.87 -2.76
N LYS A 16 -1.98 -20.91 -3.28
CA LYS A 16 -1.87 -20.41 -4.66
C LYS A 16 -0.75 -19.37 -4.86
N LEU A 17 -0.14 -18.83 -3.80
CA LEU A 17 1.04 -17.97 -3.92
C LEU A 17 2.34 -18.75 -4.28
N HIS A 18 2.26 -20.08 -4.44
CA HIS A 18 3.30 -20.87 -5.10
C HIS A 18 3.15 -20.95 -6.63
N SER A 19 2.03 -20.48 -7.18
CA SER A 19 1.78 -20.40 -8.62
C SER A 19 2.18 -19.02 -9.15
N SER A 20 2.61 -18.95 -10.41
CA SER A 20 3.01 -17.71 -11.09
C SER A 20 1.86 -16.70 -11.31
N SER A 21 0.65 -17.04 -10.85
CA SER A 21 -0.48 -16.11 -10.79
C SER A 21 -1.50 -16.50 -9.73
N ALA A 22 -2.14 -15.50 -9.13
CA ALA A 22 -3.23 -15.59 -8.17
C ALA A 22 -4.39 -14.70 -8.65
N HIS A 23 -5.62 -15.18 -8.48
CA HIS A 23 -6.83 -14.44 -8.80
C HIS A 23 -7.52 -14.03 -7.52
N PHE A 24 -7.99 -12.79 -7.45
CA PHE A 24 -8.70 -12.21 -6.31
C PHE A 24 -10.02 -11.65 -6.80
N ARG A 25 -11.03 -11.60 -5.94
CA ARG A 25 -12.26 -10.86 -6.21
C ARG A 25 -12.35 -9.71 -5.24
N PHE A 26 -12.61 -8.51 -5.75
CA PHE A 26 -12.72 -7.32 -4.94
C PHE A 26 -13.83 -6.40 -5.47
N VAL A 27 -14.81 -6.06 -4.62
CA VAL A 27 -15.94 -5.13 -4.91
C VAL A 27 -16.45 -5.32 -6.35
N ASP A 28 -16.85 -6.56 -6.64
CA ASP A 28 -17.40 -7.04 -7.93
C ASP A 28 -16.47 -7.05 -9.15
N ARG A 29 -15.14 -6.99 -8.95
CA ARG A 29 -14.13 -7.14 -10.00
C ARG A 29 -13.26 -8.38 -9.76
N ASP A 30 -12.99 -9.13 -10.82
CA ASP A 30 -12.03 -10.23 -10.81
C ASP A 30 -10.63 -9.68 -11.12
N LEU A 31 -9.80 -9.61 -10.08
CA LEU A 31 -8.40 -9.21 -10.11
C LEU A 31 -7.50 -10.40 -10.48
N ARG A 32 -6.55 -10.20 -11.38
CA ARG A 32 -5.47 -11.17 -11.63
C ARG A 32 -4.11 -10.59 -11.26
N LEU A 33 -3.42 -11.23 -10.31
CA LEU A 33 -2.02 -10.98 -9.97
C LEU A 33 -1.14 -12.10 -10.54
N ALA A 34 -0.49 -11.89 -11.67
CA ALA A 34 0.63 -12.70 -12.15
C ALA A 34 1.97 -12.20 -11.54
N GLN A 35 2.69 -13.06 -10.83
CA GLN A 35 4.00 -12.77 -10.27
C GLN A 35 4.92 -13.99 -10.38
N ASP A 36 6.14 -13.78 -10.90
CA ASP A 36 7.23 -14.74 -10.71
C ASP A 36 7.97 -14.42 -9.41
N TRP A 37 7.50 -15.07 -8.34
CA TRP A 37 8.02 -14.92 -6.97
C TRP A 37 9.52 -15.23 -6.84
N ARG A 38 10.13 -15.91 -7.82
CA ARG A 38 11.56 -16.25 -7.84
C ARG A 38 12.42 -15.22 -8.58
N ARG A 39 11.83 -14.32 -9.37
CA ARG A 39 12.58 -13.37 -10.20
C ARG A 39 12.35 -11.89 -9.88
N LEU A 40 11.15 -11.49 -9.41
CA LEU A 40 10.73 -10.08 -9.55
C LEU A 40 10.44 -9.31 -8.25
N GLY A 41 10.62 -9.92 -7.08
CA GLY A 41 10.43 -9.24 -5.79
C GLY A 41 8.98 -8.77 -5.53
N VAL A 42 8.74 -8.33 -4.28
CA VAL A 42 7.40 -8.04 -3.74
C VAL A 42 6.94 -6.65 -4.17
N ALA A 43 6.35 -6.56 -5.36
CA ALA A 43 5.47 -5.45 -5.68
C ALA A 43 4.20 -6.01 -6.34
N ALA A 44 3.19 -6.25 -5.52
CA ALA A 44 1.87 -6.63 -6.01
C ALA A 44 1.22 -5.41 -6.67
N VAL A 45 0.73 -5.61 -7.90
CA VAL A 45 0.08 -4.59 -8.71
C VAL A 45 -1.40 -4.88 -8.66
N VAL A 46 -2.16 -4.05 -7.96
CA VAL A 46 -3.60 -4.20 -7.91
C VAL A 46 -4.18 -3.12 -8.82
N TRP A 47 -4.83 -3.50 -9.91
CA TRP A 47 -5.18 -2.56 -10.99
C TRP A 47 -6.62 -2.71 -11.52
N ASP A 48 -7.30 -3.86 -11.39
CA ASP A 48 -8.74 -3.99 -11.78
C ASP A 48 -9.72 -3.24 -10.86
N ALA A 49 -9.23 -2.63 -9.81
CA ALA A 49 -10.05 -2.22 -8.67
C ALA A 49 -9.97 -0.72 -8.33
N VAL A 50 -9.12 0.02 -9.05
CA VAL A 50 -9.14 1.49 -9.05
C VAL A 50 -9.04 1.99 -10.50
N PRO A 51 -9.76 3.06 -10.87
CA PRO A 51 -9.68 3.64 -12.21
C PRO A 51 -8.28 4.16 -12.54
N GLU A 52 -7.54 4.63 -11.54
CA GLU A 52 -6.20 5.20 -11.70
C GLU A 52 -5.34 4.91 -10.46
N ALA A 53 -4.13 4.42 -10.66
CA ALA A 53 -3.18 4.13 -9.60
C ALA A 53 -1.80 4.74 -9.89
N THR A 54 -1.17 5.31 -8.87
CA THR A 54 0.26 5.62 -8.87
C THR A 54 0.99 4.61 -8.00
N ILE A 55 1.83 3.78 -8.61
CA ILE A 55 2.56 2.71 -7.94
C ILE A 55 4.01 3.14 -7.79
N THR A 56 4.50 3.15 -6.56
CA THR A 56 5.79 3.75 -6.24
C THR A 56 6.74 2.83 -5.50
N ASP A 57 8.04 3.00 -5.78
CA ASP A 57 9.16 2.42 -5.04
C ASP A 57 10.40 3.30 -5.25
N ARG A 58 11.52 2.94 -4.62
CA ARG A 58 12.82 3.58 -4.81
C ARG A 58 13.37 3.26 -6.20
N LYS A 59 14.22 4.16 -6.71
CA LYS A 59 14.85 4.05 -8.03
C LYS A 59 15.36 2.64 -8.42
N PRO A 60 16.08 1.90 -7.53
CA PRO A 60 16.59 0.57 -7.89
C PRO A 60 15.51 -0.49 -8.16
N ALA A 61 14.29 -0.28 -7.64
CA ALA A 61 13.18 -1.22 -7.81
C ALA A 61 12.26 -0.86 -8.99
N LEU A 62 12.42 0.31 -9.62
CA LEU A 62 11.49 0.79 -10.65
C LEU A 62 11.44 -0.07 -11.90
N GLU A 63 12.56 -0.66 -12.32
CA GLU A 63 12.59 -1.54 -13.48
C GLU A 63 11.74 -2.79 -13.24
N LEU A 64 11.94 -3.43 -12.08
CA LEU A 64 11.17 -4.60 -11.64
C LEU A 64 9.70 -4.26 -11.43
N LEU A 65 9.42 -3.11 -10.80
CA LEU A 65 8.08 -2.61 -10.60
C LEU A 65 7.35 -2.40 -11.93
N SER A 66 8.01 -1.75 -12.88
CA SER A 66 7.45 -1.51 -14.22
C SER A 66 7.23 -2.80 -15.01
N ALA A 67 8.09 -3.80 -14.84
CA ALA A 67 7.89 -5.12 -15.43
C ALA A 67 6.66 -5.82 -14.80
N ASN A 68 6.53 -5.76 -13.46
CA ASN A 68 5.39 -6.33 -12.75
C ASN A 68 4.08 -5.65 -13.17
N VAL A 69 4.05 -4.31 -13.26
CA VAL A 69 2.86 -3.56 -13.68
C VAL A 69 2.44 -3.96 -15.09
N ARG A 70 3.38 -3.97 -16.05
CA ARG A 70 3.09 -4.37 -17.44
C ARG A 70 2.65 -5.82 -17.57
N ALA A 71 3.17 -6.73 -16.76
CA ALA A 71 2.79 -8.14 -16.80
C ALA A 71 1.37 -8.38 -16.26
N ASN A 72 0.84 -7.43 -15.48
CA ASN A 72 -0.44 -7.55 -14.81
C ASN A 72 -1.55 -6.76 -15.51
N LEU A 73 -1.26 -5.63 -16.15
CA LEU A 73 -2.23 -4.83 -16.89
C LEU A 73 -2.63 -5.50 -18.24
N PRO A 74 -3.90 -5.87 -18.47
CA PRO A 74 -4.46 -6.27 -19.74
C PRO A 74 -4.63 -5.05 -20.63
N ALA A 75 -4.54 -5.29 -21.94
CA ALA A 75 -4.72 -4.27 -22.96
C ALA A 75 -6.10 -3.58 -22.91
N ASP A 76 -7.13 -4.27 -22.39
CA ASP A 76 -8.53 -3.83 -22.39
C ASP A 76 -9.01 -3.34 -21.01
N SER A 77 -8.09 -3.07 -20.08
CA SER A 77 -8.39 -2.55 -18.75
C SER A 77 -8.94 -1.12 -18.81
N PRO A 78 -10.07 -0.81 -18.14
CA PRO A 78 -10.53 0.57 -17.97
C PRO A 78 -9.66 1.36 -16.97
N GLY A 79 -8.84 0.68 -16.16
CA GLY A 79 -7.96 1.29 -15.18
C GLY A 79 -6.55 1.56 -15.74
N SER A 80 -5.94 2.66 -15.32
CA SER A 80 -4.54 3.00 -15.62
C SER A 80 -3.66 2.85 -14.37
N ALA A 81 -2.41 2.39 -14.55
CA ALA A 81 -1.43 2.38 -13.48
C ALA A 81 -0.12 3.02 -13.97
N ALA A 82 0.28 4.10 -13.32
CA ALA A 82 1.56 4.76 -13.53
C ALA A 82 2.59 4.24 -12.52
N VAL A 83 3.82 4.04 -12.98
CA VAL A 83 4.96 3.74 -12.11
C VAL A 83 5.77 5.01 -11.90
N SER A 84 6.10 5.33 -10.64
CA SER A 84 6.84 6.54 -10.30
C SER A 84 7.83 6.32 -9.15
N GLU A 85 8.93 7.05 -9.17
CA GLU A 85 9.93 7.04 -8.10
C GLU A 85 9.42 7.74 -6.84
N LEU A 86 9.45 7.05 -5.71
CA LEU A 86 9.23 7.64 -4.39
C LEU A 86 10.17 7.02 -3.36
N SER A 87 11.31 7.67 -3.14
CA SER A 87 12.06 7.54 -1.89
C SER A 87 11.33 8.35 -0.81
N TRP A 88 10.99 7.70 0.31
CA TRP A 88 10.23 8.37 1.36
C TRP A 88 10.97 9.59 1.90
N GLY A 89 10.24 10.68 2.10
CA GLY A 89 10.76 11.96 2.59
C GLY A 89 11.46 12.81 1.54
N GLU A 90 11.59 12.35 0.30
CA GLU A 90 12.35 13.01 -0.76
C GLU A 90 11.47 13.33 -1.97
N GLY A 91 11.56 14.57 -2.45
CA GLY A 91 10.90 15.00 -3.68
C GLY A 91 9.37 14.88 -3.64
N LEU A 92 8.78 15.14 -2.48
CA LEU A 92 7.34 14.99 -2.23
C LEU A 92 6.52 15.99 -3.07
N GLU A 93 7.10 17.14 -3.43
CA GLU A 93 6.51 18.17 -4.28
C GLU A 93 6.15 17.69 -5.70
N ARG A 94 6.69 16.54 -6.13
CA ARG A 94 6.29 15.88 -7.38
C ARG A 94 4.87 15.29 -7.32
N TYR A 95 4.33 15.14 -6.11
CA TYR A 95 3.02 14.56 -5.84
C TYR A 95 2.09 15.62 -5.24
N PRO A 96 0.79 15.61 -5.60
CA PRO A 96 -0.17 16.55 -5.02
C PRO A 96 -0.31 16.32 -3.51
N ALA A 97 -0.14 17.39 -2.73
CA ALA A 97 -0.32 17.34 -1.28
C ALA A 97 -1.79 17.03 -0.95
N GLY A 98 -2.03 15.92 -0.26
CA GLY A 98 -3.38 15.43 0.04
C GLY A 98 -4.19 15.00 -1.17
N GLY A 99 -3.54 14.74 -2.32
CA GLY A 99 -4.23 14.48 -3.60
C GLY A 99 -4.66 13.04 -3.85
N PHE A 100 -4.66 12.19 -2.82
CA PHE A 100 -5.00 10.77 -2.95
C PHE A 100 -6.20 10.41 -2.07
N ASP A 101 -7.19 9.72 -2.62
CA ASP A 101 -8.34 9.24 -1.86
C ASP A 101 -7.99 8.03 -0.98
N LEU A 102 -7.02 7.23 -1.42
CA LEU A 102 -6.52 6.03 -0.75
C LEU A 102 -4.99 6.07 -0.71
N VAL A 103 -4.38 5.73 0.43
CA VAL A 103 -2.94 5.48 0.56
C VAL A 103 -2.70 4.07 1.11
N LEU A 104 -1.82 3.29 0.51
CA LEU A 104 -1.61 1.88 0.88
C LEU A 104 -0.14 1.52 1.09
N GLY A 105 0.14 0.85 2.21
CA GLY A 105 1.44 0.25 2.50
C GLY A 105 1.31 -1.21 2.92
N ALA A 106 2.11 -2.09 2.32
CA ALA A 106 2.19 -3.50 2.71
C ALA A 106 3.65 -3.85 3.05
N ASP A 107 3.88 -4.33 4.28
CA ASP A 107 5.19 -4.67 4.86
C ASP A 107 6.27 -3.58 4.70
N ILE A 108 5.85 -2.31 4.77
CA ILE A 108 6.76 -1.15 4.66
C ILE A 108 7.35 -0.69 6.01
N ILE A 109 6.88 -1.27 7.12
CA ILE A 109 7.32 -0.93 8.48
C ILE A 109 8.38 -1.95 8.94
N TYR A 110 9.63 -1.73 8.55
CA TYR A 110 10.72 -2.65 8.89
C TYR A 110 12.08 -2.01 9.15
N LEU A 111 12.37 -0.83 8.57
CA LEU A 111 13.61 -0.06 8.80
C LEU A 111 13.31 1.17 9.66
N GLU A 112 13.85 1.20 10.88
CA GLU A 112 13.60 2.29 11.84
C GLU A 112 14.09 3.65 11.32
N ASP A 113 15.23 3.69 10.62
CA ASP A 113 15.78 4.89 9.99
C ASP A 113 14.82 5.54 8.98
N THR A 114 13.86 4.76 8.47
CA THR A 114 12.88 5.22 7.49
C THR A 114 11.56 5.67 8.10
N PHE A 115 11.35 5.54 9.41
CA PHE A 115 10.07 5.87 10.06
C PHE A 115 9.69 7.34 9.91
N VAL A 116 10.62 8.26 10.19
CA VAL A 116 10.37 9.69 10.05
C VAL A 116 10.17 10.09 8.58
N PRO A 117 11.02 9.66 7.62
CA PRO A 117 10.75 9.88 6.20
C PRO A 117 9.41 9.30 5.71
N LEU A 118 9.04 8.10 6.16
CA LEU A 118 7.76 7.47 5.83
C LEU A 118 6.59 8.28 6.40
N LEU A 119 6.64 8.69 7.66
CA LEU A 119 5.60 9.53 8.27
C LEU A 119 5.41 10.83 7.49
N ARG A 120 6.49 11.55 7.15
CA ARG A 120 6.44 12.78 6.34
C ARG A 120 5.80 12.54 4.99
N THR A 121 6.10 11.41 4.36
CA THR A 121 5.51 11.01 3.08
C THR A 121 4.00 10.79 3.23
N LEU A 122 3.57 10.04 4.24
CA LEU A 122 2.16 9.80 4.51
C LEU A 122 1.43 11.11 4.85
N GLU A 123 2.02 12.00 5.65
CA GLU A 123 1.48 13.32 5.96
C GLU A 123 1.30 14.17 4.69
N HIS A 124 2.26 14.13 3.75
CA HIS A 124 2.15 14.88 2.50
C HIS A 124 1.06 14.31 1.60
N LEU A 125 1.01 13.00 1.42
CA LEU A 125 0.09 12.35 0.47
C LEU A 125 -1.36 12.31 0.98
N CYS A 126 -1.55 12.28 2.30
CA CYS A 126 -2.88 12.19 2.90
C CYS A 126 -3.48 13.57 3.22
N SER A 127 -4.74 13.76 2.83
CA SER A 127 -5.64 14.80 3.35
C SER A 127 -6.49 14.23 4.50
N GLY A 128 -7.41 15.04 5.03
CA GLY A 128 -8.37 14.58 6.04
C GLY A 128 -9.41 13.58 5.51
N SER A 129 -9.61 13.51 4.18
CA SER A 129 -10.52 12.54 3.55
C SER A 129 -9.80 11.30 3.00
N THR A 130 -8.47 11.30 3.00
CA THR A 130 -7.68 10.15 2.54
C THR A 130 -7.81 8.99 3.52
N LEU A 131 -8.15 7.81 3.00
CA LEU A 131 -8.04 6.56 3.75
C LEU A 131 -6.62 6.01 3.62
N LEU A 132 -5.88 5.89 4.72
CA LEU A 132 -4.60 5.18 4.76
C LEU A 132 -4.83 3.74 5.24
N LEU A 133 -4.41 2.72 4.49
CA LEU A 133 -4.35 1.34 4.97
C LEU A 133 -2.90 0.84 5.02
N LEU A 134 -2.53 0.26 6.15
CA LEU A 134 -1.22 -0.32 6.40
C LEU A 134 -1.37 -1.78 6.81
N ALA A 135 -0.85 -2.70 6.00
CA ALA A 135 -0.71 -4.10 6.34
C ALA A 135 0.74 -4.38 6.74
N CYS A 136 0.98 -4.95 7.92
CA CYS A 136 2.34 -5.29 8.34
C CYS A 136 2.37 -6.56 9.17
N LYS A 137 3.48 -7.31 9.04
CA LYS A 137 3.77 -8.41 9.94
C LYS A 137 4.16 -7.85 11.31
N ILE A 138 3.72 -8.49 12.40
CA ILE A 138 4.09 -8.02 13.75
C ILE A 138 5.61 -8.17 13.93
N ARG A 139 6.30 -7.03 14.05
CA ARG A 139 7.66 -6.95 14.59
C ARG A 139 7.55 -6.08 15.84
N TYR A 140 7.25 -6.72 16.97
CA TYR A 140 6.69 -6.11 18.19
C TYR A 140 7.19 -4.69 18.49
N GLN A 141 8.50 -4.45 18.56
CA GLN A 141 9.04 -3.15 18.89
C GLN A 141 8.85 -2.12 17.76
N ARG A 142 9.36 -2.45 16.56
CA ARG A 142 9.30 -1.59 15.37
C ARG A 142 7.89 -1.19 14.96
N THR A 143 6.98 -2.16 14.92
CA THR A 143 5.59 -1.90 14.56
C THR A 143 4.95 -0.96 15.58
N ARG A 144 5.18 -1.19 16.88
CA ARG A 144 4.66 -0.31 17.95
C ARG A 144 5.22 1.10 17.86
N ASP A 145 6.52 1.24 17.65
CA ASP A 145 7.20 2.54 17.59
C ASP A 145 6.70 3.38 16.41
N PHE A 146 6.55 2.75 15.24
CA PHE A 146 5.99 3.45 14.08
C PHE A 146 4.50 3.80 14.29
N LEU A 147 3.69 2.91 14.84
CA LEU A 147 2.27 3.20 15.12
C LEU A 147 2.11 4.32 16.15
N ALA A 148 3.02 4.42 17.13
CA ALA A 148 3.04 5.52 18.09
C ALA A 148 3.38 6.86 17.42
N LEU A 149 4.34 6.88 16.48
CA LEU A 149 4.65 8.06 15.68
C LEU A 149 3.48 8.45 14.77
N LEU A 150 2.88 7.48 14.09
CA LEU A 150 1.74 7.67 13.21
C LEU A 150 0.54 8.25 13.98
N GLY A 151 0.28 7.75 15.19
CA GLY A 151 -0.80 8.20 16.06
C GLY A 151 -0.75 9.67 16.49
N GLN A 152 0.41 10.33 16.35
CA GLN A 152 0.53 11.77 16.63
C GLN A 152 -0.10 12.64 15.53
N ARG A 153 -0.27 12.09 14.34
CA ARG A 153 -0.70 12.80 13.12
C ARG A 153 -1.93 12.19 12.48
N PHE A 154 -2.22 10.93 12.79
CA PHE A 154 -3.34 10.17 12.26
C PHE A 154 -4.14 9.53 13.39
N GLN A 155 -5.47 9.47 13.21
CA GLN A 155 -6.29 8.54 13.96
C GLN A 155 -6.08 7.15 13.36
N VAL A 156 -5.58 6.20 14.15
CA VAL A 156 -5.23 4.85 13.69
C VAL A 156 -6.13 3.81 14.36
N GLN A 157 -6.64 2.86 13.59
CA GLN A 157 -7.46 1.77 14.06
C GLN A 157 -7.01 0.45 13.43
N GLU A 158 -6.81 -0.59 14.25
CA GLU A 158 -6.66 -1.95 13.73
C GLU A 158 -8.02 -2.48 13.25
N VAL A 159 -8.06 -2.98 12.02
CA VAL A 159 -9.28 -3.49 11.38
C VAL A 159 -9.24 -4.99 11.12
N HIS A 160 -8.04 -5.57 11.06
CA HIS A 160 -7.90 -6.99 10.80
C HIS A 160 -6.62 -7.55 11.41
N TYR A 161 -6.67 -8.82 11.82
CA TYR A 161 -5.51 -9.59 12.24
C TYR A 161 -5.59 -11.02 11.69
N ASP A 162 -4.70 -11.34 10.76
CA ASP A 162 -4.46 -12.70 10.28
C ASP A 162 -3.51 -13.40 11.26
N ARG A 163 -4.08 -14.31 12.06
CA ARG A 163 -3.34 -15.09 13.06
C ARG A 163 -2.37 -16.10 12.47
N GLU A 164 -2.65 -16.63 11.28
CA GLU A 164 -1.79 -17.65 10.66
C GLU A 164 -0.50 -17.02 10.12
N ARG A 165 -0.63 -15.81 9.55
CA ARG A 165 0.49 -15.11 8.90
C ARG A 165 1.11 -14.05 9.79
N ASP A 166 0.50 -13.81 10.94
CA ASP A 166 0.88 -12.79 11.91
C ASP A 166 0.87 -11.38 11.27
N ILE A 167 -0.17 -11.11 10.46
CA ILE A 167 -0.33 -9.84 9.72
C ILE A 167 -1.46 -9.04 10.35
N ARG A 168 -1.18 -7.79 10.71
CA ARG A 168 -2.19 -6.82 11.13
C ARG A 168 -2.45 -5.81 10.02
N VAL A 169 -3.70 -5.38 9.94
CA VAL A 169 -4.13 -4.30 9.04
C VAL A 169 -4.66 -3.16 9.87
N PHE A 170 -4.13 -1.97 9.61
CA PHE A 170 -4.54 -0.73 10.23
C PHE A 170 -5.16 0.17 9.18
N GLN A 171 -6.24 0.83 9.53
CA GLN A 171 -6.74 1.99 8.81
C GLN A 171 -6.39 3.26 9.57
N ALA A 172 -6.16 4.34 8.86
CA ALA A 172 -5.79 5.61 9.44
C ALA A 172 -6.34 6.79 8.64
N TRP A 173 -6.66 7.87 9.35
CA TRP A 173 -7.07 9.15 8.77
C TRP A 173 -6.26 10.28 9.37
N LYS A 174 -5.86 11.24 8.53
CA LYS A 174 -5.07 12.37 8.99
C LYS A 174 -5.91 13.21 9.95
N LEU A 175 -5.34 13.52 11.12
CA LEU A 175 -5.98 14.40 12.08
C LEU A 175 -6.08 15.79 11.47
N SER A 176 -7.26 16.42 11.60
CA SER A 176 -7.38 17.83 11.26
C SER A 176 -6.48 18.65 12.19
N PRO A 177 -5.80 19.70 11.71
CA PRO A 177 -5.19 20.67 12.60
C PRO A 177 -6.24 21.10 13.62
N ALA A 178 -5.90 21.09 14.91
CA ALA A 178 -6.78 21.68 15.91
C ALA A 178 -7.09 23.10 15.43
N LYS A 179 -8.38 23.43 15.27
CA LYS A 179 -8.77 24.83 15.10
C LYS A 179 -8.39 25.49 16.42
N ASP A 180 -7.35 26.31 16.40
CA ASP A 180 -7.08 27.25 17.48
C ASP A 180 -8.38 28.07 17.65
N LEU A 181 -9.09 27.81 18.74
CA LEU A 181 -10.31 28.50 19.17
C LEU A 181 -9.94 29.71 20.02
#